data_AF-A0A929VYE3-F1
#
_entry.id   AF-A0A929VYE3-F1
#
_cell.length_a   1.000
_cell.length_b   1.000
_cell.length_c   1.000
_cell.angle_alpha   90.00
_cell.angle_beta   90.00
_cell.angle_gamma   90.00
#
_symmetry.space_group_name_H-M   'P 1'
#
loop_
_entity.id
_entity.type
_entity.pdbx_description
1 polymer ?
#
loop_
_entity_poly.entity_id
_entity_poly.type
_entity_poly.pdbx_seq_one_letter_code
_entity_poly.pdbx_strand_id
1 'polypeptide(L)'
;MLKYVNHDIVFQEFPDEVTLAVNLSRCPCACPGCHSTYLWGDNGEELTEERWLALVEQYGRTITCAALMGGDNDPSAVLRLLSILRKTHPHLHTGWYSGRAELPDGFDALDAPTYVKLGPWRETCGPLSCPTTNQRMYRYAADGTRTDITEKFQKKGLKI
;
A
#
# COMPACT_ATOMS: atom_id res chain seq x y z
N MET A 1 -0.87 -3.15 -16.94
CA MET A 1 -1.66 -4.32 -16.47
C MET A 1 -1.11 -4.80 -15.15
N LEU A 2 -1.96 -4.83 -14.12
CA LEU A 2 -1.63 -5.31 -12.78
C LEU A 2 -1.99 -6.78 -12.64
N LYS A 3 -1.19 -7.50 -11.86
CA LYS A 3 -1.49 -8.88 -11.48
C LYS A 3 -1.32 -9.06 -9.98
N TYR A 4 -2.22 -9.79 -9.35
CA TYR A 4 -2.15 -10.13 -7.94
C TYR A 4 -1.78 -11.60 -7.75
N VAL A 5 -0.97 -11.88 -6.74
CA VAL A 5 -0.49 -13.25 -6.44
C VAL A 5 -1.29 -13.87 -5.29
N ASN A 6 -1.53 -13.09 -4.25
CA ASN A 6 -2.30 -13.46 -3.08
C ASN A 6 -2.82 -12.21 -2.37
N HIS A 7 -3.63 -12.42 -1.35
CA HIS A 7 -4.09 -11.38 -0.45
C HIS A 7 -4.23 -11.96 0.96
N ASP A 8 -4.18 -11.09 1.97
CA ASP A 8 -4.36 -11.47 3.37
C ASP A 8 -5.03 -10.32 4.14
N ILE A 9 -5.55 -10.63 5.33
CA ILE A 9 -6.00 -9.62 6.29
C ILE A 9 -4.85 -9.30 7.23
N VAL A 10 -4.43 -8.04 7.22
CA VAL A 10 -3.27 -7.56 7.95
C VAL A 10 -3.65 -6.41 8.89
N PHE A 11 -2.82 -6.19 9.91
CA PHE A 11 -3.12 -5.26 11.02
C PHE A 11 -1.98 -4.28 11.32
N GLN A 12 -0.76 -4.53 10.82
CA GLN A 12 0.43 -3.74 11.19
C GLN A 12 0.89 -2.82 10.06
N GLU A 13 0.47 -3.09 8.84
CA GLU A 13 0.91 -2.42 7.61
C GLU A 13 0.27 -1.04 7.46
N PHE A 14 -0.94 -0.87 8.01
CA PHE A 14 -1.67 0.39 8.07
C PHE A 14 -2.14 0.61 9.51
N PRO A 15 -1.80 1.74 10.13
CA PRO A 15 -2.03 1.91 11.56
C PRO A 15 -3.51 2.07 11.84
N ASP A 16 -3.98 1.36 12.87
CA ASP A 16 -5.35 1.39 13.37
C ASP A 16 -6.39 0.77 12.40
N GLU A 17 -5.94 0.02 11.38
CA GLU A 17 -6.80 -0.58 10.36
C GLU A 17 -6.86 -2.12 10.43
N VAL A 18 -8.00 -2.69 10.03
CA VAL A 18 -8.11 -4.08 9.57
C VAL A 18 -8.08 -4.05 8.05
N THR A 19 -6.94 -4.43 7.46
CA THR A 19 -6.68 -4.18 6.05
C THR A 19 -6.71 -5.45 5.21
N LEU A 20 -7.52 -5.46 4.15
CA LEU A 20 -7.31 -6.38 3.03
C LEU A 20 -6.09 -5.91 2.23
N ALA A 21 -4.97 -6.62 2.33
CA ALA A 21 -3.74 -6.31 1.59
C ALA A 21 -3.58 -7.26 0.41
N VAL A 22 -3.61 -6.73 -0.81
CA VAL A 22 -3.43 -7.51 -2.05
C VAL A 22 -2.02 -7.32 -2.59
N ASN A 23 -1.28 -8.41 -2.73
CA ASN A 23 0.10 -8.39 -3.19
C ASN A 23 0.19 -8.47 -4.71
N LEU A 24 0.77 -7.44 -5.31
CA LEU A 24 0.91 -7.29 -6.76
C LEU A 24 2.29 -7.74 -7.24
N SER A 25 2.33 -8.50 -8.33
CA SER A 25 3.57 -8.95 -8.97
C SER A 25 4.14 -7.93 -9.94
N ARG A 26 5.19 -8.31 -10.69
CA ARG A 26 5.94 -7.47 -11.62
C ARG A 26 6.62 -6.27 -10.95
N CYS A 27 7.05 -6.41 -9.70
CA CYS A 27 7.74 -5.33 -9.00
C CYS A 27 9.05 -4.94 -9.73
N PRO A 28 9.17 -3.71 -10.27
CA PRO A 28 10.37 -3.28 -10.99
C PRO A 28 11.50 -2.84 -10.05
N CYS A 29 11.23 -2.67 -8.76
CA CYS A 29 12.22 -2.16 -7.80
C CYS A 29 13.30 -3.19 -7.48
N ALA A 30 12.97 -4.49 -7.53
CA ALA A 30 13.88 -5.63 -7.36
C ALA A 30 14.96 -5.43 -6.27
N CYS A 31 14.57 -4.90 -5.11
CA CYS A 31 15.53 -4.45 -4.09
C CYS A 31 16.35 -5.62 -3.52
N PRO A 32 17.69 -5.52 -3.43
CA PRO A 32 18.52 -6.54 -2.81
C PRO A 32 18.07 -6.86 -1.37
N GLY A 33 17.96 -8.14 -1.04
CA GLY A 33 17.51 -8.61 0.28
C GLY A 33 16.01 -8.41 0.57
N CYS A 34 15.18 -8.12 -0.43
CA CYS A 34 13.73 -7.99 -0.24
C CYS A 34 13.11 -9.33 0.18
N HIS A 35 12.19 -9.30 1.14
CA HIS A 35 11.47 -10.49 1.61
C HIS A 35 10.41 -10.99 0.60
N SER A 36 9.97 -10.14 -0.33
CA SER A 36 8.93 -10.44 -1.32
C SER A 36 9.49 -10.67 -2.73
N THR A 37 10.64 -11.33 -2.86
CA THR A 37 11.27 -11.61 -4.17
C THR A 37 10.36 -12.38 -5.13
N TYR A 38 9.42 -13.17 -4.61
CA TYR A 38 8.41 -13.88 -5.41
C TYR A 38 7.49 -12.95 -6.21
N LEU A 39 7.40 -11.66 -5.85
CA LEU A 39 6.63 -10.63 -6.56
C LEU A 39 7.39 -9.98 -7.73
N TRP A 40 8.67 -10.29 -7.95
CA TRP A 40 9.44 -9.68 -9.04
C TRP A 40 9.03 -10.20 -10.41
N GLY A 41 8.63 -11.46 -10.49
CA GLY A 41 8.22 -12.11 -11.73
C GLY A 41 6.82 -11.70 -12.20
N ASP A 42 6.49 -12.14 -13.41
CA ASP A 42 5.16 -12.02 -14.00
C ASP A 42 4.25 -13.18 -13.55
N ASN A 43 3.84 -13.14 -12.28
CA ASN A 43 3.08 -14.21 -11.64
C ASN A 43 1.67 -13.77 -11.26
N GLY A 44 0.77 -14.74 -11.04
CA GLY A 44 -0.58 -14.49 -10.55
C GLY A 44 -1.59 -14.15 -11.63
N GLU A 45 -2.74 -13.66 -11.18
CA GLU A 45 -3.92 -13.38 -12.00
C GLU A 45 -4.06 -11.89 -12.27
N GLU A 46 -4.68 -11.52 -13.38
CA GLU A 46 -4.97 -10.11 -13.67
C GLU A 46 -5.90 -9.51 -12.60
N LEU A 47 -5.54 -8.33 -12.11
CA LEU A 47 -6.38 -7.56 -11.19
C LEU A 47 -7.14 -6.49 -11.98
N THR A 48 -8.31 -6.88 -12.50
CA THR A 48 -9.26 -5.94 -13.12
C THR A 48 -10.02 -5.16 -12.05
N GLU A 49 -10.75 -4.13 -12.47
CA GLU A 49 -11.65 -3.38 -11.60
C GLU A 49 -12.72 -4.26 -10.98
N GLU A 50 -13.37 -5.11 -11.78
CA GLU A 50 -14.41 -6.02 -11.33
C GLU A 50 -13.85 -7.03 -10.32
N ARG A 51 -12.64 -7.56 -10.59
CA ARG A 51 -11.98 -8.49 -9.66
C ARG A 51 -11.61 -7.81 -8.36
N TRP A 52 -11.11 -6.57 -8.42
CA TRP A 52 -10.76 -5.79 -7.23
C TRP A 52 -11.97 -5.52 -6.34
N LEU A 53 -13.08 -5.04 -6.92
CA LEU A 53 -14.32 -4.79 -6.19
C LEU A 53 -14.89 -6.10 -5.61
N ALA A 54 -14.94 -7.18 -6.40
CA ALA A 54 -15.43 -8.47 -5.92
C ALA A 54 -14.60 -9.03 -4.75
N LEU A 55 -13.27 -8.85 -4.78
CA LEU A 55 -12.40 -9.24 -3.66
C LEU A 55 -12.74 -8.46 -2.38
N VAL A 56 -12.94 -7.15 -2.48
CA VAL A 56 -13.28 -6.30 -1.33
C VAL A 56 -14.66 -6.64 -0.77
N GLU A 57 -15.65 -6.84 -1.65
CA GLU A 57 -17.04 -7.14 -1.26
C GLU A 57 -17.17 -8.47 -0.49
N GLN A 58 -16.29 -9.44 -0.73
CA GLN A 58 -16.25 -10.70 0.03
C GLN A 58 -16.05 -10.49 1.54
N TYR A 59 -15.34 -9.43 1.93
CA TYR A 59 -15.08 -9.12 3.33
C TYR A 59 -16.12 -8.17 3.94
N GLY A 60 -16.96 -7.53 3.11
CA GLY A 60 -18.03 -6.63 3.54
C GLY A 60 -17.53 -5.59 4.57
N ARG A 61 -18.17 -5.56 5.75
CA ARG A 61 -17.84 -4.62 6.84
C ARG A 61 -16.78 -5.12 7.83
N THR A 62 -16.13 -6.25 7.55
CA THR A 62 -15.11 -6.81 8.47
C THR A 62 -13.75 -6.15 8.32
N ILE A 63 -13.52 -5.45 7.21
CA ILE A 63 -12.33 -4.65 6.96
C ILE A 63 -12.67 -3.16 7.06
N THR A 64 -11.68 -2.37 7.46
CA THR A 64 -11.76 -0.89 7.51
C THR A 64 -10.89 -0.25 6.42
N CYS A 65 -9.95 -1.02 5.85
CA CYS A 65 -9.08 -0.58 4.79
C CYS A 65 -8.88 -1.67 3.73
N ALA A 66 -8.67 -1.25 2.49
CA ALA A 66 -8.20 -2.14 1.43
C ALA A 66 -6.98 -1.51 0.74
N ALA A 67 -5.95 -2.31 0.53
CA ALA A 67 -4.65 -1.83 0.08
C ALA A 67 -4.06 -2.68 -1.03
N LEU A 68 -3.35 -1.98 -1.94
CA LEU A 68 -2.55 -2.59 -2.99
C LEU A 68 -1.08 -2.50 -2.59
N MET A 69 -0.43 -3.66 -2.53
CA MET A 69 0.98 -3.79 -2.14
C MET A 69 1.81 -4.03 -3.40
N GLY A 70 2.64 -3.06 -3.79
CA GLY A 70 3.37 -3.06 -5.06
C GLY A 70 2.61 -2.35 -6.19
N GLY A 71 2.59 -2.95 -7.39
CA GLY A 71 1.99 -2.34 -8.58
C GLY A 71 2.81 -1.20 -9.18
N ASP A 72 4.07 -1.07 -8.76
CA ASP A 72 5.01 -0.03 -9.18
C ASP A 72 5.37 -0.10 -10.69
N ASN A 73 4.99 -1.16 -11.39
CA ASN A 73 5.08 -1.28 -12.85
C ASN A 73 3.97 -0.51 -13.58
N ASP A 74 2.86 -0.20 -12.92
CA ASP A 74 1.73 0.57 -13.47
C ASP A 74 1.04 1.41 -12.37
N PRO A 75 1.71 2.46 -11.85
CA PRO A 75 1.18 3.30 -10.78
C PRO A 75 -0.18 3.92 -11.12
N SER A 76 -0.39 4.30 -12.39
CA SER A 76 -1.65 4.88 -12.84
C SER A 76 -2.81 3.89 -12.70
N ALA A 77 -2.60 2.60 -12.98
CA ALA A 77 -3.61 1.58 -12.73
C ALA A 77 -3.91 1.40 -11.24
N VAL A 78 -2.86 1.41 -10.38
CA VAL A 78 -3.04 1.32 -8.92
C VAL A 78 -3.92 2.47 -8.42
N LEU A 79 -3.58 3.71 -8.78
CA LEU A 79 -4.32 4.89 -8.35
C LEU A 79 -5.77 4.87 -8.85
N ARG A 80 -6.01 4.43 -10.10
CA ARG A 80 -7.38 4.24 -10.62
C ARG A 80 -8.19 3.24 -9.79
N LEU A 81 -7.62 2.07 -9.49
CA LEU A 81 -8.31 1.03 -8.70
C LEU A 81 -8.62 1.48 -7.27
N LEU A 82 -7.71 2.23 -6.63
CA LEU A 82 -7.95 2.79 -5.30
C LEU A 82 -8.98 3.93 -5.35
N SER A 83 -8.96 4.77 -6.39
CA SER A 83 -9.92 5.86 -6.59
C SER A 83 -11.35 5.33 -6.77
N ILE A 84 -11.54 4.29 -7.59
CA ILE A 84 -12.87 3.70 -7.76
C ILE A 84 -13.38 3.03 -6.50
N LEU A 85 -12.52 2.33 -5.75
CA LEU A 85 -12.95 1.73 -4.50
C LEU A 85 -13.39 2.78 -3.48
N ARG A 86 -12.66 3.89 -3.35
CA ARG A 86 -13.06 4.99 -2.46
C ARG A 86 -14.41 5.58 -2.86
N LYS A 87 -14.71 5.65 -4.16
CA LYS A 87 -15.99 6.17 -4.68
C LYS A 87 -17.14 5.20 -4.42
N THR A 88 -16.93 3.90 -4.57
CA THR A 88 -17.99 2.87 -4.40
C THR A 88 -18.16 2.44 -2.94
N HIS A 89 -17.09 2.50 -2.15
CA HIS A 89 -17.03 2.10 -0.74
C HIS A 89 -16.45 3.23 0.13
N PRO A 90 -17.15 4.37 0.29
CA PRO A 90 -16.63 5.55 0.99
C PRO A 90 -16.40 5.34 2.50
N HIS A 91 -16.80 4.20 3.05
CA HIS A 91 -16.54 3.80 4.43
C HIS A 91 -15.18 3.13 4.62
N LEU A 92 -14.51 2.73 3.53
CA LEU A 92 -13.18 2.11 3.57
C LEU A 92 -12.10 3.15 3.34
N HIS A 93 -11.03 3.05 4.11
CA HIS A 93 -9.77 3.69 3.77
C HIS A 93 -9.04 2.92 2.67
N THR A 94 -8.25 3.62 1.86
CA THR A 94 -7.47 2.99 0.79
C THR A 94 -5.97 3.16 1.04
N GLY A 95 -5.21 2.11 0.75
CA GLY A 95 -3.77 2.07 0.98
C GLY A 95 -2.97 1.73 -0.28
N TRP A 96 -1.83 2.39 -0.47
CA TRP A 96 -0.85 1.98 -1.47
C TRP A 96 0.52 1.78 -0.81
N TYR A 97 1.08 0.59 -0.98
CA TYR A 97 2.41 0.26 -0.46
C TYR A 97 3.42 0.14 -1.61
N SER A 98 4.07 1.26 -1.93
CA SER A 98 5.03 1.35 -3.04
C SER A 98 6.47 1.10 -2.58
N GLY A 99 7.25 0.45 -3.44
CA GLY A 99 8.70 0.29 -3.30
C GLY A 99 9.50 1.47 -3.87
N ARG A 100 8.86 2.47 -4.50
CA ARG A 100 9.54 3.63 -5.09
C ARG A 100 9.87 4.67 -4.03
N ALA A 101 10.96 5.41 -4.25
CA ALA A 101 11.37 6.49 -3.34
C ALA A 101 10.45 7.72 -3.45
N GLU A 102 9.86 7.94 -4.62
CA GLU A 102 9.06 9.11 -4.96
C GLU A 102 7.71 8.69 -5.57
N LEU A 103 6.74 9.60 -5.47
CA LEU A 103 5.44 9.45 -6.11
C LEU A 103 5.59 9.50 -7.64
N PRO A 104 4.67 8.88 -8.40
CA PRO A 104 4.68 9.00 -9.85
C PRO A 104 4.37 10.43 -10.30
N ASP A 105 4.84 10.80 -11.49
CA ASP A 105 4.50 12.07 -12.12
C ASP A 105 2.98 12.24 -12.24
N GLY A 106 2.49 13.45 -11.96
CA GLY A 106 1.06 13.76 -12.02
C GLY A 106 0.23 13.15 -10.89
N PHE A 107 0.85 12.68 -9.80
CA PHE A 107 0.13 12.29 -8.59
C PHE A 107 -0.72 13.45 -8.06
N ASP A 108 -2.03 13.26 -7.99
CA ASP A 108 -2.97 14.23 -7.45
C ASP A 108 -3.20 13.97 -5.95
N ALA A 109 -2.79 14.91 -5.11
CA ALA A 109 -3.00 14.82 -3.67
C ALA A 109 -4.48 14.85 -3.26
N LEU A 110 -5.36 15.45 -4.07
CA LEU A 110 -6.80 15.52 -3.80
C LEU A 110 -7.51 14.20 -4.09
N ASP A 111 -6.99 13.37 -5.00
CA ASP A 111 -7.50 12.02 -5.30
C ASP A 111 -6.62 10.91 -4.69
N ALA A 112 -5.65 11.27 -3.84
CA ALA A 112 -4.73 10.35 -3.19
C ALA A 112 -5.45 9.30 -2.34
N PRO A 113 -4.97 8.04 -2.28
CA PRO A 113 -5.48 7.07 -1.30
C PRO A 113 -5.18 7.57 0.12
N THR A 114 -5.95 7.09 1.10
CA THR A 114 -5.81 7.49 2.51
C THR A 114 -4.37 7.33 3.00
N TYR A 115 -3.71 6.24 2.62
CA TYR A 115 -2.34 5.93 3.01
C TYR A 115 -1.45 5.66 1.80
N VAL A 116 -0.26 6.24 1.80
CA VAL A 116 0.79 5.91 0.83
C VAL A 116 2.09 5.64 1.56
N LYS A 117 2.60 4.41 1.43
CA LYS A 117 3.96 4.08 1.84
C LYS A 117 4.90 4.24 0.65
N LEU A 118 6.00 4.95 0.87
CA LEU A 118 7.12 5.07 -0.06
C LEU A 118 8.43 4.52 0.54
N GLY A 119 9.40 4.29 -0.32
CA GLY A 119 10.78 3.97 -0.02
C GLY A 119 11.14 2.54 -0.40
N PRO A 120 12.23 2.31 -1.15
CA PRO A 120 12.71 0.98 -1.46
C PRO A 120 13.20 0.27 -0.21
N TRP A 121 13.15 -1.06 -0.21
CA TRP A 121 13.81 -1.84 0.83
C TRP A 121 15.32 -1.63 0.78
N ARG A 122 15.91 -1.34 1.94
CA ARG A 122 17.35 -1.25 2.15
C ARG A 122 17.68 -1.97 3.46
N GLU A 123 18.42 -3.06 3.37
CA GLU A 123 18.80 -3.88 4.53
C GLU A 123 19.46 -3.04 5.65
N THR A 124 20.34 -2.10 5.27
CA THR A 124 21.03 -1.21 6.21
C THR A 124 20.12 -0.20 6.93
N CYS A 125 18.91 0.04 6.43
CA CYS A 125 17.95 0.97 7.02
C CYS A 125 16.87 0.24 7.83
N GLY A 126 16.52 -0.98 7.42
CA GLY A 126 15.52 -1.82 8.08
C GLY A 126 14.05 -1.46 7.75
N PRO A 127 13.09 -2.21 8.34
CA PRO A 127 11.64 -1.99 8.17
C PRO A 127 11.15 -0.66 8.76
N LEU A 128 9.87 -0.32 8.56
CA LEU A 128 9.26 0.91 9.10
C LEU A 128 9.39 1.06 10.63
N SER A 129 9.48 -0.06 11.35
CA SER A 129 9.67 -0.08 12.81
C SER A 129 11.09 0.31 13.24
N CYS A 130 12.06 0.34 12.33
CA CYS A 130 13.42 0.77 12.62
C CYS A 130 13.53 2.32 12.58
N PRO A 131 14.14 2.95 13.60
CA PRO A 131 14.36 4.40 13.63
C PRO A 131 15.18 4.93 12.44
N THR A 132 16.04 4.09 11.86
CA THR A 132 16.93 4.39 10.74
C THR A 132 16.30 4.16 9.38
N THR A 133 15.01 3.81 9.32
CA THR A 133 14.37 3.45 8.05
C THR A 133 14.37 4.61 7.05
N ASN A 134 14.62 4.29 5.78
CA ASN A 134 14.46 5.22 4.65
C ASN A 134 13.01 5.23 4.11
N GLN A 135 12.17 4.36 4.64
CA GLN A 135 10.78 4.19 4.22
C GLN A 135 9.91 5.21 4.96
N ARG A 136 8.82 5.65 4.31
CA ARG A 136 7.89 6.63 4.87
C ARG A 136 6.46 6.20 4.65
N MET A 137 5.63 6.29 5.68
CA MET A 137 4.18 6.15 5.57
C MET A 137 3.54 7.52 5.68
N TYR A 138 2.80 7.91 4.65
CA TYR A 138 2.06 9.16 4.61
C TYR A 138 0.56 8.89 4.74
N ARG A 139 -0.14 9.78 5.45
CA ARG A 139 -1.60 9.88 5.44
C ARG A 139 -2.02 11.13 4.67
N TYR A 140 -2.96 10.98 3.75
CA TYR A 140 -3.57 12.09 3.01
C TYR A 140 -4.95 12.40 3.57
N ALA A 141 -5.22 13.68 3.81
CA ALA A 141 -6.55 14.19 4.09
C ALA A 141 -7.28 14.54 2.78
N ALA A 142 -8.61 14.74 2.87
CA ALA A 142 -9.44 15.03 1.71
C ALA A 142 -9.11 16.37 1.00
N ASP A 143 -8.43 17.28 1.70
CA ASP A 143 -7.93 18.54 1.15
C ASP A 143 -6.53 18.41 0.50
N GLY A 144 -6.00 17.18 0.42
CA GLY A 144 -4.67 16.89 -0.10
C GLY A 144 -3.53 17.10 0.90
N THR A 145 -3.84 17.50 2.14
CA THR A 145 -2.81 17.66 3.18
C THR A 145 -2.15 16.32 3.47
N ARG A 146 -0.83 16.28 3.32
CA ARG A 146 0.01 15.11 3.57
C ARG A 146 0.65 15.20 4.95
N THR A 147 0.45 14.17 5.77
CA THR A 147 1.11 14.00 7.08
C THR A 147 2.01 12.77 7.06
N ASP A 148 3.27 12.90 7.47
CA ASP A 148 4.15 11.75 7.72
C ASP A 148 3.76 11.11 9.06
N ILE A 149 3.37 9.84 9.01
CA ILE A 149 2.93 9.05 10.17
C ILE A 149 3.85 7.85 10.42
N THR A 150 5.06 7.86 9.86
CA THR A 150 6.05 6.77 10.00
C THR A 150 6.35 6.42 11.46
N GLU A 151 6.33 7.40 12.35
CA GLU A 151 6.54 7.22 13.79
C GLU A 151 5.52 6.27 14.45
N LYS A 152 4.32 6.09 13.87
CA LYS A 152 3.31 5.16 14.39
C LYS A 152 3.76 3.70 14.35
N PHE A 153 4.70 3.36 13.47
CA PHE A 153 5.23 2.01 13.32
C PHE A 153 6.38 1.71 14.28
N GLN A 154 6.91 2.75 14.93
CA GLN A 154 8.05 2.65 15.82
C GLN A 154 7.54 2.57 17.25
N LYS A 155 7.97 1.54 17.98
CA LYS A 155 7.63 1.43 19.41
C LYS A 155 8.18 2.65 20.13
N LYS A 156 7.30 3.49 20.69
CA LYS A 156 7.68 4.38 21.79
C LYS A 156 8.10 3.44 22.91
N GLY A 157 9.37 3.45 23.28
CA GLY A 157 9.89 2.61 24.36
C GLY A 157 8.97 2.74 25.56
N LEU A 158 8.35 1.64 26.00
CA LEU A 158 7.73 1.59 27.30
C LEU A 158 8.85 1.88 28.30
N LYS A 159 8.86 3.10 28.85
CA LYS A 159 9.53 3.33 30.12
C LYS A 159 8.66 2.61 31.15
N ILE A 160 8.99 1.34 31.40
CA ILE A 160 8.51 0.60 32.57
C ILE A 160 9.26 1.14 33.78
#